data_AF-A0A0F9KQB3-F1
#
_entry.id   AF-A0A0F9KQB3-F1
#
_cell.length_a   1.000
_cell.length_b   1.000
_cell.length_c   1.000
_cell.angle_alpha   90.00
_cell.angle_beta   90.00
_cell.angle_gamma   90.00
#
_symmetry.space_group_name_H-M   'P 1'
#
loop_
_entity.id
_entity.type
_entity.pdbx_description
1 polymer ?
#
loop_
_entity_poly.entity_id
_entity_poly.type
_entity_poly.pdbx_seq_one_letter_code
_entity_poly.pdbx_strand_id
1 'polypeptide(L)'
;EANGPGGAFGRKLYELGYDFVFRTREEKSPTRKRKHTFGWYSTGDNKLNLLCNYDAALSMAFRPELAHKAYINPDIASLHEAEDYVFYPSGKAIGPSRAEADEGGAKAAHGDHVISDALCNLARWDQPSALLNMPDLNYGSLAYRRDVASKMRERQKQESVWLI
;
A
#
# COMPACT_ATOMS: atom_id res chain seq x y z
N GLU A 1 10.78 0.78 7.38
CA GLU A 1 10.77 1.93 8.32
C GLU A 1 12.19 2.44 8.55
N ALA A 2 12.40 3.71 8.91
CA ALA A 2 13.70 4.30 9.20
C ALA A 2 14.00 4.43 10.71
N ASN A 3 12.98 4.29 11.56
CA ASN A 3 13.12 4.27 13.01
C ASN A 3 13.98 3.07 13.42
N GLY A 4 14.87 3.27 14.41
CA GLY A 4 15.75 2.23 14.93
C GLY A 4 16.69 1.63 13.86
N PRO A 5 16.76 0.29 13.70
CA PRO A 5 17.73 -0.38 12.82
C PRO A 5 17.50 -0.08 11.33
N GLY A 6 16.30 0.37 10.96
CA GLY A 6 15.92 0.60 9.57
C GLY A 6 16.75 1.66 8.85
N GLY A 7 17.20 2.70 9.56
CA GLY A 7 18.08 3.73 8.99
C GLY A 7 19.46 3.20 8.60
N ALA A 8 20.05 2.34 9.43
CA ALA A 8 21.34 1.69 9.15
C ALA A 8 21.19 0.69 7.99
N PHE A 9 20.10 -0.08 7.98
CA PHE A 9 19.80 -1.02 6.90
C PHE A 9 19.64 -0.32 5.54
N GLY A 10 18.88 0.79 5.48
CA GLY A 10 18.70 1.56 4.26
C GLY A 10 20.01 2.12 3.69
N ARG A 11 20.93 2.56 4.55
CA ARG A 11 22.27 2.98 4.12
C ARG A 11 23.07 1.81 3.54
N LYS A 12 22.97 0.62 4.17
CA LYS A 12 23.68 -0.56 3.68
C LYS A 12 23.19 -1.01 2.31
N LEU A 13 21.88 -0.97 2.07
CA LEU A 13 21.30 -1.26 0.75
C LEU A 13 21.84 -0.30 -0.32
N TYR A 14 21.97 0.98 0.00
CA TYR A 14 22.55 1.96 -0.92
C TYR A 14 24.03 1.68 -1.21
N GLU A 15 24.83 1.34 -0.19
CA GLU A 15 26.24 0.93 -0.38
C GLU A 15 26.39 -0.31 -1.27
N LEU A 16 25.42 -1.23 -1.22
CA LEU A 16 25.37 -2.43 -2.06
C LEU A 16 24.88 -2.15 -3.49
N GLY A 17 24.57 -0.89 -3.83
CA GLY A 17 24.10 -0.51 -5.16
C GLY A 17 22.60 -0.79 -5.39
N TYR A 18 21.81 -0.97 -4.34
CA TYR A 18 20.37 -1.14 -4.48
C TYR A 18 19.67 0.22 -4.60
N ASP A 19 19.22 0.57 -5.79
CA ASP A 19 18.65 1.90 -6.08
C ASP A 19 17.17 2.05 -5.70
N PHE A 20 16.43 0.93 -5.62
CA PHE A 20 14.98 0.93 -5.38
C PHE A 20 14.62 0.99 -3.88
N VAL A 21 15.23 1.93 -3.17
CA VAL A 21 14.94 2.19 -1.75
C VAL A 21 14.01 3.40 -1.63
N PHE A 22 12.94 3.25 -0.84
CA PHE A 22 12.04 4.36 -0.55
C PHE A 22 12.80 5.52 0.13
N ARG A 23 12.56 6.74 -0.35
CA ARG A 23 13.12 7.97 0.21
C ARG A 23 12.02 8.83 0.79
N THR A 24 12.32 9.48 1.92
CA THR A 24 11.37 10.35 2.60
C THR A 24 10.89 11.45 1.65
N ARG A 25 9.60 11.81 1.74
CA ARG A 25 9.02 12.91 0.97
C ARG A 25 8.66 14.06 1.89
N GLU A 26 8.62 15.26 1.32
CA GLU A 26 8.04 16.39 2.02
C GLU A 26 6.51 16.37 1.90
N GLU A 27 5.84 15.74 2.86
CA GLU A 27 4.37 15.59 2.86
C GLU A 27 3.62 16.93 2.88
N LYS A 28 4.22 17.96 3.51
CA LYS A 28 3.64 19.32 3.63
C LYS A 28 3.78 20.18 2.37
N SER A 29 4.61 19.77 1.40
CA SER A 29 4.80 20.52 0.15
C SER A 29 3.86 19.99 -0.93
N PRO A 30 3.16 20.86 -1.69
CA PRO A 30 2.33 20.44 -2.81
C PRO A 30 3.09 19.60 -3.85
N THR A 31 4.37 19.89 -4.02
CA THR A 31 5.26 19.19 -4.97
C THR A 31 5.78 17.84 -4.46
N ARG A 32 5.65 17.56 -3.15
CA ARG A 32 6.07 16.30 -2.49
C ARG A 32 7.45 15.79 -2.94
N LYS A 33 8.42 16.68 -3.04
CA LYS A 33 9.78 16.34 -3.50
C LYS A 33 10.39 15.23 -2.63
N ARG A 34 11.09 14.31 -3.29
CA ARG A 34 11.90 13.27 -2.63
C ARG A 34 13.10 13.91 -1.95
N LYS A 35 13.34 13.55 -0.69
CA LYS A 35 14.52 13.95 0.09
C LYS A 35 15.66 12.95 -0.14
N HIS A 36 16.87 13.33 0.28
CA HIS A 36 18.02 12.41 0.26
C HIS A 36 17.98 11.38 1.39
N THR A 37 17.10 11.56 2.38
CA THR A 37 16.94 10.67 3.52
C THR A 37 16.23 9.37 3.13
N PHE A 38 16.76 8.24 3.60
CA PHE A 38 16.21 6.92 3.33
C PHE A 38 15.09 6.55 4.30
N GLY A 39 14.08 5.87 3.79
CA GLY A 39 12.98 5.29 4.56
C GLY A 39 11.90 6.29 4.97
N TRP A 40 10.98 5.77 5.77
CA TRP A 40 9.85 6.49 6.35
C TRP A 40 10.03 6.57 7.86
N TYR A 41 9.81 7.75 8.45
CA TYR A 41 10.00 8.01 9.88
C TYR A 41 8.65 8.08 10.57
N SER A 42 8.43 7.29 11.62
CA SER A 42 7.20 7.30 12.40
C SER A 42 7.11 8.52 13.32
N THR A 43 6.09 9.35 13.10
CA THR A 43 5.61 10.44 13.96
C THR A 43 4.10 10.25 14.16
N GLY A 44 3.50 10.87 15.19
CA GLY A 44 2.05 10.70 15.45
C GLY A 44 1.18 10.99 14.21
N ASP A 45 1.40 12.15 13.59
CA ASP A 45 0.59 12.61 12.46
C ASP A 45 0.78 11.76 11.20
N ASN A 46 2.03 11.44 10.84
CA ASN A 46 2.25 10.67 9.61
C ASN A 46 1.93 9.18 9.77
N LYS A 47 2.03 8.61 10.98
CA LYS A 47 1.56 7.25 11.27
C LYS A 47 0.04 7.18 11.09
N LEU A 48 -0.68 8.18 11.59
CA LEU A 48 -2.12 8.30 11.37
C LEU A 48 -2.44 8.38 9.87
N ASN A 49 -1.79 9.28 9.12
CA ASN A 49 -1.99 9.40 7.68
C ASN A 49 -1.67 8.09 6.93
N LEU A 50 -0.59 7.40 7.30
CA LEU A 50 -0.18 6.14 6.72
C LEU A 50 -1.29 5.08 6.86
N LEU A 51 -1.83 4.94 8.07
CA LEU A 51 -2.84 3.93 8.40
C LEU A 51 -4.20 4.27 7.79
N CYS A 52 -4.63 5.53 7.78
CA CYS A 52 -5.85 5.95 7.08
C CYS A 52 -5.76 5.69 5.56
N ASN A 53 -4.60 5.92 4.95
CA ASN A 53 -4.41 5.62 3.52
C ASN A 53 -4.40 4.11 3.24
N TYR A 54 -3.90 3.31 4.17
CA TYR A 54 -3.91 1.86 4.07
C TYR A 54 -5.33 1.29 4.19
N ASP A 55 -6.10 1.72 5.19
CA ASP A 55 -7.51 1.37 5.36
C ASP A 55 -8.35 1.72 4.11
N ALA A 56 -8.17 2.94 3.59
CA ALA A 56 -8.84 3.35 2.35
C ALA A 56 -8.46 2.46 1.16
N ALA A 57 -7.21 2.01 1.05
CA ALA A 57 -6.74 1.16 -0.04
C ALA A 57 -7.29 -0.28 0.06
N LEU A 58 -7.39 -0.83 1.27
CA LEU A 58 -8.05 -2.12 1.53
C LEU A 58 -9.54 -2.06 1.19
N SER A 59 -10.22 -1.00 1.62
CA SER A 59 -11.64 -0.75 1.33
C SER A 59 -11.95 -0.63 -0.17
N MET A 60 -10.97 -0.17 -0.97
CA MET A 60 -11.09 -0.08 -2.42
C MET A 60 -10.83 -1.42 -3.13
N ALA A 61 -10.22 -2.42 -2.47
CA ALA A 61 -9.83 -3.68 -3.10
C ALA A 61 -11.00 -4.47 -3.67
N PHE A 62 -12.19 -4.29 -3.10
CA PHE A 62 -13.41 -4.97 -3.52
C PHE A 62 -14.26 -4.17 -4.52
N ARG A 63 -13.74 -3.03 -5.02
CA ARG A 63 -14.43 -2.16 -5.98
C ARG A 63 -13.87 -2.37 -7.39
N PRO A 64 -14.59 -3.06 -8.30
CA PRO A 64 -14.10 -3.38 -9.64
C PRO A 64 -13.63 -2.16 -10.43
N GLU A 65 -14.32 -1.03 -10.27
CA GLU A 65 -14.03 0.25 -10.93
C GLU A 65 -12.77 0.96 -10.40
N LEU A 66 -12.25 0.56 -9.23
CA LEU A 66 -11.06 1.14 -8.60
C LEU A 66 -9.90 0.14 -8.46
N ALA A 67 -9.90 -0.95 -9.23
CA ALA A 67 -8.89 -2.01 -9.13
C ALA A 67 -7.42 -1.53 -9.21
N HIS A 68 -7.15 -0.41 -9.88
CA HIS A 68 -5.80 0.19 -9.96
C HIS A 68 -5.36 0.91 -8.66
N LYS A 69 -6.31 1.28 -7.79
CA LYS A 69 -6.06 1.90 -6.48
C LYS A 69 -6.13 0.90 -5.33
N ALA A 70 -6.69 -0.28 -5.58
CA ALA A 70 -6.74 -1.39 -4.63
C ALA A 70 -5.34 -1.74 -4.09
N TYR A 71 -5.29 -2.08 -2.80
CA TYR A 71 -4.19 -2.83 -2.21
C TYR A 71 -4.75 -4.16 -1.71
N ILE A 72 -4.12 -5.26 -2.10
CA ILE A 72 -4.53 -6.61 -1.66
C ILE A 72 -3.48 -7.08 -0.66
N ASN A 73 -3.91 -7.30 0.58
CA ASN A 73 -3.11 -8.00 1.57
C ASN A 73 -3.53 -9.48 1.60
N PRO A 74 -2.68 -10.41 1.15
CA PRO A 74 -2.99 -11.83 1.17
C PRO A 74 -2.74 -12.49 2.55
N ASP A 75 -2.10 -11.80 3.49
CA ASP A 75 -1.76 -12.35 4.79
C ASP A 75 -2.87 -12.14 5.82
N ILE A 76 -3.48 -13.24 6.24
CA ILE A 76 -4.56 -13.24 7.23
C ILE A 76 -4.07 -12.78 8.61
N ALA A 77 -2.83 -13.07 8.98
CA ALA A 77 -2.29 -12.70 10.29
C ALA A 77 -2.16 -11.17 10.39
N SER A 78 -1.60 -10.53 9.36
CA SER A 78 -1.55 -9.07 9.27
C SER A 78 -2.93 -8.41 9.22
N LEU A 79 -3.91 -9.01 8.53
CA LEU A 79 -5.28 -8.49 8.51
C LEU A 79 -5.94 -8.52 9.89
N HIS A 80 -5.80 -9.61 10.65
CA HIS A 80 -6.29 -9.67 12.03
C HIS A 80 -5.58 -8.67 12.94
N GLU A 81 -4.28 -8.46 12.76
CA GLU A 81 -3.56 -7.42 13.49
C GLU A 81 -4.06 -6.02 13.12
N ALA A 82 -4.44 -5.79 11.86
CA ALA A 82 -5.01 -4.52 11.40
C ALA A 82 -6.42 -4.28 11.96
N GLU A 83 -7.24 -5.32 12.12
CA GLU A 83 -8.58 -5.22 12.75
C GLU A 83 -8.52 -4.73 14.21
N ASP A 84 -7.43 -5.03 14.91
CA ASP A 84 -7.22 -4.60 16.29
C ASP A 84 -6.84 -3.12 16.42
N TYR A 85 -6.54 -2.41 15.32
CA TYR A 85 -6.14 -1.01 15.38
C TYR A 85 -7.34 -0.10 15.66
N VAL A 86 -7.21 0.70 16.72
CA VAL A 86 -8.23 1.65 17.17
C VAL A 86 -7.68 3.06 17.28
N PHE A 87 -8.58 4.04 17.18
CA PHE A 87 -8.28 5.41 17.58
C PHE A 87 -8.30 5.48 19.11
N TYR A 88 -7.21 5.94 19.72
CA TYR A 88 -7.21 6.18 21.15
C TYR A 88 -8.09 7.39 21.52
N PRO A 89 -8.60 7.48 22.75
CA PRO A 89 -9.55 8.52 23.17
C PRO A 89 -9.06 9.96 22.95
N SER A 90 -7.75 10.17 22.92
CA SER A 90 -7.14 11.49 22.63
C SER A 90 -7.30 11.94 21.18
N GLY A 91 -7.72 11.05 20.27
CA GLY A 91 -7.92 11.30 18.83
C GLY A 91 -6.63 11.56 18.03
N LYS A 92 -5.46 11.64 18.70
CA LYS A 92 -4.18 11.98 18.07
C LYS A 92 -3.26 10.79 17.82
N ALA A 93 -3.67 9.61 18.28
CA ALA A 93 -2.86 8.41 18.18
C ALA A 93 -3.74 7.22 17.77
N ILE A 94 -3.16 6.40 16.91
CA ILE A 94 -3.74 5.16 16.42
C ILE A 94 -2.77 4.02 16.74
N GLY A 95 -3.32 2.90 17.19
CA GLY A 95 -2.55 1.73 17.57
C GLY A 95 -3.45 0.56 17.95
N PRO A 96 -2.83 -0.59 18.25
CA PRO A 96 -3.58 -1.79 18.60
C PRO A 96 -4.32 -1.60 19.93
N SER A 97 -5.56 -2.05 20.00
CA SER A 97 -6.47 -1.93 21.17
C SER A 97 -5.83 -2.42 22.48
N ARG A 98 -5.12 -3.55 22.41
CA ARG A 98 -4.33 -4.12 23.51
C ARG A 98 -3.27 -3.17 24.09
N ALA A 99 -2.72 -2.26 23.30
CA ALA A 99 -1.76 -1.26 23.78
C ALA A 99 -2.41 -0.05 24.47
N GLU A 100 -3.74 0.07 24.43
CA GLU A 100 -4.48 1.04 25.24
C GLU A 100 -4.43 0.68 26.73
N ALA A 101 -4.58 -0.61 27.06
CA ALA A 101 -4.63 -1.12 28.42
C ALA A 101 -3.25 -1.34 29.08
N ASP A 102 -2.19 -1.52 28.29
CA ASP A 102 -0.84 -1.76 28.83
C ASP A 102 -0.14 -0.45 29.25
N GLU A 103 0.18 -0.30 30.54
CA GLU A 103 1.07 0.77 31.05
C GLU A 103 2.57 0.46 30.83
N GLY A 104 2.91 -0.77 30.46
CA GLY A 104 4.28 -1.23 30.21
C GLY A 104 4.73 -1.09 28.75
N GLY A 105 6.04 -1.00 28.51
CA GLY A 105 6.68 -0.83 27.19
C GLY A 105 6.37 -1.89 26.10
N ALA A 106 5.43 -2.81 26.35
CA ALA A 106 4.90 -3.77 25.39
C ALA A 106 4.01 -3.13 24.30
N LYS A 107 3.67 -1.84 24.40
CA LYS A 107 2.97 -1.08 23.34
C LYS A 107 3.72 -1.07 21.99
N ALA A 108 4.98 -1.49 21.95
CA ALA A 108 5.85 -1.48 20.77
C ALA A 108 5.79 -2.74 19.90
N ALA A 109 5.28 -3.88 20.40
CA ALA A 109 5.47 -5.18 19.72
C ALA A 109 4.35 -5.62 18.77
N HIS A 110 3.24 -4.88 18.68
CA HIS A 110 2.05 -5.28 17.90
C HIS A 110 1.67 -4.28 16.81
N GLY A 111 2.65 -3.94 15.97
CA GLY A 111 2.37 -3.21 14.76
C GLY A 111 3.28 -3.51 13.58
N ASP A 112 4.17 -4.49 13.68
CA ASP A 112 5.22 -4.68 12.69
C ASP A 112 4.64 -5.11 11.34
N HIS A 113 3.64 -5.99 11.32
CA HIS A 113 3.00 -6.41 10.07
C HIS A 113 2.16 -5.29 9.47
N VAL A 114 1.28 -4.67 10.26
CA VAL A 114 0.38 -3.61 9.79
C VAL A 114 1.15 -2.41 9.26
N ILE A 115 2.21 -1.99 9.98
CA ILE A 115 3.07 -0.89 9.52
C ILE A 115 3.85 -1.29 8.27
N SER A 116 4.35 -2.53 8.19
CA SER A 116 5.05 -3.00 7.00
C SER A 116 4.14 -3.00 5.76
N ASP A 117 2.91 -3.48 5.88
CA ASP A 117 1.95 -3.51 4.77
C ASP A 117 1.48 -2.12 4.36
N ALA A 118 1.23 -1.26 5.34
CA ALA A 118 0.91 0.14 5.06
C ALA A 118 2.07 0.85 4.35
N LEU A 119 3.33 0.57 4.74
CA LEU A 119 4.52 1.07 4.05
C LEU A 119 4.67 0.49 2.63
N CYS A 120 4.32 -0.76 2.41
CA CYS A 120 4.24 -1.35 1.07
C CYS A 120 3.20 -0.62 0.21
N ASN A 121 2.01 -0.36 0.74
CA ASN A 121 0.97 0.42 0.05
C ASN A 121 1.43 1.85 -0.25
N LEU A 122 2.20 2.48 0.65
CA LEU A 122 2.79 3.80 0.41
C LEU A 122 3.85 3.76 -0.71
N ALA A 123 4.80 2.82 -0.61
CA ALA A 123 5.98 2.77 -1.45
C ALA A 123 5.71 2.24 -2.87
N ARG A 124 4.59 1.53 -3.10
CA ARG A 124 4.25 1.02 -4.45
C ARG A 124 4.12 2.13 -5.50
N TRP A 125 3.73 3.33 -5.09
CA TRP A 125 3.63 4.50 -5.96
C TRP A 125 4.99 5.10 -6.33
N ASP A 126 6.06 4.68 -5.65
CA ASP A 126 7.43 5.12 -5.89
C ASP A 126 8.21 4.19 -6.79
N GLN A 127 7.70 2.97 -6.99
CA GLN A 127 8.33 1.99 -7.86
C GLN A 127 8.18 2.39 -9.33
N PRO A 128 9.21 2.19 -10.15
CA PRO A 128 9.06 2.37 -11.59
C PRO A 128 7.95 1.45 -12.10
N SER A 129 7.14 1.95 -13.04
CA SER A 129 6.19 1.10 -13.74
C SER A 129 6.96 -0.06 -14.38
N ALA A 130 6.62 -1.29 -14.02
CA ALA A 130 7.19 -2.44 -14.67
C ALA A 130 6.84 -2.38 -16.17
N LEU A 131 7.86 -2.42 -17.03
CA LEU A 131 7.66 -2.69 -18.46
C LEU A 131 7.25 -4.15 -18.58
N LEU A 132 5.95 -4.40 -18.49
CA LEU A 132 5.38 -5.71 -18.76
C LEU A 132 5.36 -5.89 -20.28
N ASN A 133 6.34 -6.64 -20.80
CA ASN A 133 6.17 -7.28 -22.10
C ASN A 133 5.13 -8.38 -21.92
N MET A 134 3.86 -8.03 -22.12
CA MET A 134 2.81 -9.03 -22.18
C MET A 134 3.15 -9.97 -23.33
N PRO A 135 3.41 -11.27 -23.06
CA PRO A 135 3.63 -12.21 -24.14
C PRO A 135 2.37 -12.23 -25.01
N ASP A 136 2.55 -12.43 -26.32
CA ASP A 136 1.42 -12.59 -27.24
C ASP A 136 0.48 -13.65 -26.67
N LEU A 137 -0.80 -13.30 -26.59
CA LEU A 137 -1.83 -14.22 -26.12
C LEU A 137 -1.85 -15.41 -27.07
N ASN A 138 -1.37 -16.56 -26.62
CA ASN A 138 -1.47 -17.80 -27.39
C ASN A 138 -2.94 -18.04 -27.76
N TYR A 139 -3.19 -18.17 -29.07
CA TYR A 139 -4.52 -18.40 -29.62
C TYR A 139 -5.16 -19.62 -28.94
N GLY A 140 -6.41 -19.47 -28.49
CA GLY A 140 -7.15 -20.53 -27.80
C GLY A 140 -6.82 -20.74 -26.31
N SER A 141 -5.84 -20.02 -25.75
CA SER A 141 -5.57 -20.05 -24.31
C SER A 141 -6.74 -19.53 -23.47
N LEU A 142 -6.77 -19.85 -22.18
CA LEU A 142 -7.78 -19.31 -21.25
C LEU A 142 -7.74 -17.77 -21.20
N ALA A 143 -6.54 -17.19 -21.21
CA ALA A 143 -6.35 -15.74 -21.25
C ALA A 143 -6.90 -15.13 -22.55
N TYR A 144 -6.60 -15.73 -23.71
CA TYR A 144 -7.15 -15.32 -25.01
C TYR A 144 -8.68 -15.34 -25.00
N ARG A 145 -9.28 -16.42 -24.49
CA ARG A 145 -10.75 -16.53 -24.41
C ARG A 145 -11.38 -15.50 -23.47
N ARG A 146 -10.73 -15.18 -22.34
CA ARG A 146 -11.19 -14.12 -21.42
C ARG A 146 -11.13 -12.74 -22.07
N ASP A 147 -10.06 -12.44 -22.81
CA ASP A 147 -9.89 -11.16 -23.53
C ASP A 147 -10.91 -10.99 -24.67
N VAL A 148 -11.14 -12.04 -25.47
CA VAL A 148 -12.19 -12.02 -26.51
C VAL A 148 -13.56 -11.80 -25.88
N ALA A 149 -13.87 -12.49 -24.77
CA ALA A 149 -15.14 -12.34 -24.08
C ALA A 149 -15.33 -10.94 -23.47
N SER A 150 -14.29 -10.32 -22.89
CA SER A 150 -14.40 -8.95 -22.36
C SER A 150 -14.62 -7.94 -23.48
N LYS A 151 -13.87 -8.03 -24.58
CA LYS A 151 -14.04 -7.16 -25.75
C LYS A 151 -15.44 -7.27 -26.38
N MET A 152 -15.99 -8.48 -26.46
CA MET A 152 -17.37 -8.67 -26.94
C MET A 152 -18.41 -7.99 -26.03
N ARG A 153 -18.25 -8.08 -24.71
CA ARG A 153 -19.15 -7.42 -23.75
C ARG A 153 -19.05 -5.90 -23.85
N GLU A 154 -17.85 -5.35 -23.97
CA GLU A 154 -17.64 -3.90 -24.13
C GLU A 154 -18.28 -3.38 -25.42
N ARG A 155 -18.12 -4.12 -26.53
CA ARG A 155 -18.73 -3.78 -27.81
C ARG A 155 -20.26 -3.81 -27.75
N GLN A 156 -20.86 -4.84 -27.15
CA GLN A 156 -22.32 -4.89 -26.94
C GLN A 156 -22.81 -3.72 -26.09
N LYS A 157 -22.04 -3.33 -25.05
CA LYS A 157 -22.36 -2.18 -24.20
C LYS A 157 -22.32 -0.88 -25.00
N GLN A 158 -21.32 -0.69 -25.87
CA GLN A 158 -21.27 0.46 -26.78
C GLN A 158 -22.42 0.48 -27.77
N GLU A 159 -22.69 -0.63 -28.47
CA GLU A 159 -23.79 -0.75 -29.42
C GLU A 159 -25.15 -0.46 -28.77
N SER A 160 -25.36 -0.88 -27.51
CA SER A 160 -26.59 -0.59 -26.76
C SER A 160 -26.75 0.88 -26.35
N VAL A 161 -25.67 1.64 -26.23
CA VAL A 161 -25.69 3.08 -25.90
C VAL A 161 -26.08 3.92 -27.13
N TRP A 162 -25.79 3.44 -28.34
CA TRP A 162 -26.16 4.11 -29.60
C TRP A 162 -27.59 3.81 -30.08
N LEU A 163 -28.32 2.93 -29.40
CA LEU A 163 -29.70 2.51 -29.73
C LEU A 163 -30.76 3.17 -28.83
N ILE A 164 -30.38 4.21 -28.08
CA ILE A 164 -31.26 5.10 -27.28
C ILE A 164 -31.22 6.49 -27.91
#